data_AF-A0A3B9GUD6-F1
#
_entry.id   AF-A0A3B9GUD6-F1
#
_cell.length_a   1.000
_cell.length_b   1.000
_cell.length_c   1.000
_cell.angle_alpha   90.00
_cell.angle_beta   90.00
_cell.angle_gamma   90.00
#
_symmetry.space_group_name_H-M   'P 1'
#
loop_
_entity.id
_entity.type
_entity.pdbx_description
1 polymer ?
#
loop_
_entity_poly.entity_id
_entity_poly.type
_entity_poly.pdbx_seq_one_letter_code
_entity_poly.pdbx_strand_id
1 'polypeptide(L)' 'DMDDLKAKLEKPDDIAGIMLTNPNTCGLFETDIKEIADLIHSAGGYFYCDGANFNAIVGRVRPGDLGVD' A
#
# COMPACT_ATOMS: atom_id res chain seq x y z
N ASP A 1 0.11 9.44 5.86
CA ASP A 1 -0.90 10.51 5.90
C ASP A 1 -1.66 10.46 4.59
N MET A 2 -2.98 10.38 4.65
CA MET A 2 -3.83 10.22 3.48
C MET A 2 -3.96 11.51 2.67
N ASP A 3 -3.89 12.68 3.29
CA ASP A 3 -4.02 13.95 2.58
C ASP A 3 -2.76 14.22 1.74
N ASP A 4 -1.59 13.94 2.31
CA ASP A 4 -0.31 14.01 1.60
C ASP A 4 -0.21 12.99 0.45
N LEU A 5 -0.74 11.77 0.64
CA LEU A 5 -0.84 10.79 -0.43
C LEU A 5 -1.72 11.32 -1.57
N LYS A 6 -2.92 11.82 -1.26
CA LYS A 6 -3.85 12.36 -2.26
C LYS A 6 -3.23 13.53 -3.04
N ALA A 7 -2.53 14.43 -2.35
CA ALA A 7 -1.83 15.56 -2.98
C ALA A 7 -0.73 15.09 -3.96
N LYS A 8 0.00 14.01 -3.64
CA LYS A 8 1.03 13.46 -4.52
C LYS A 8 0.47 12.76 -5.76
N LEU A 9 -0.77 12.28 -5.69
CA LEU A 9 -1.44 11.58 -6.79
C LEU A 9 -2.16 12.53 -7.78
N GLU A 10 -2.12 13.85 -7.57
CA GLU A 10 -2.75 14.83 -8.48
C GLU A 10 -2.17 14.82 -9.91
N LYS A 11 -0.96 14.26 -10.10
CA LYS A 11 -0.29 14.11 -11.41
C LYS A 11 -0.07 12.64 -11.74
N PRO A 12 -1.11 11.90 -12.16
CA PRO A 12 -1.05 10.44 -12.29
C PRO A 12 -0.05 9.95 -13.35
N ASP A 13 0.21 10.74 -14.40
CA ASP A 13 1.10 10.34 -15.51
C ASP A 13 2.57 10.07 -15.09
N ASP A 14 2.98 10.53 -13.91
CA ASP A 14 4.33 10.35 -13.36
C ASP A 14 4.41 9.26 -12.27
N ILE A 15 3.32 8.53 -12.00
CA ILE A 15 3.26 7.56 -10.90
C ILE A 15 3.54 6.14 -11.38
N ALA A 16 4.68 5.58 -10.96
CA ALA A 16 5.00 4.18 -11.19
C ALA A 16 4.35 3.24 -10.16
N GLY A 17 4.25 3.68 -8.90
CA GLY A 17 3.72 2.86 -7.82
C GLY A 17 4.08 3.35 -6.42
N ILE A 18 3.68 2.57 -5.42
CA ILE A 18 3.99 2.77 -4.00
C ILE A 18 4.74 1.56 -3.43
N MET A 19 5.61 1.82 -2.46
CA MET A 19 6.18 0.81 -1.58
C MET A 19 5.65 1.03 -0.16
N LEU A 20 5.03 0.00 0.42
CA LEU A 20 4.53 0.05 1.80
C LEU A 20 4.85 -1.25 2.53
N THR A 21 5.19 -1.15 3.81
CA THR A 21 5.41 -2.30 4.70
C THR A 21 4.17 -2.43 5.59
N ASN A 22 3.54 -3.61 5.65
CA ASN A 22 2.43 -3.86 6.58
C ASN A 22 2.59 -5.21 7.29
N PRO A 23 2.71 -5.25 8.63
CA PRO A 23 2.81 -4.13 9.58
C PRO A 23 3.91 -3.12 9.23
N ASN A 24 3.72 -1.85 9.59
CA ASN A 24 4.72 -0.81 9.35
C ASN A 24 6.00 -1.04 10.17
N THR A 25 7.01 -0.21 9.98
CA THR A 25 8.33 -0.37 10.62
C THR A 25 8.31 -0.19 12.15
N CYS A 26 7.22 0.35 12.70
CA CYS A 26 6.96 0.39 14.15
C CYS A 26 6.19 -0.83 14.66
N GLY A 27 5.83 -1.79 13.80
CA GLY A 27 5.06 -2.98 14.15
C GLY A 27 3.55 -2.74 14.28
N LEU A 28 3.05 -1.60 13.79
CA LEU A 28 1.61 -1.28 13.79
C LEU A 28 0.98 -1.66 12.45
N PHE A 29 -0.25 -2.17 12.47
CA PHE A 29 -1.00 -2.45 11.25
C PHE A 29 -1.61 -1.17 10.69
N GLU A 30 -1.34 -0.90 9.40
CA GLU A 30 -1.98 0.20 8.68
C GLU A 30 -3.44 -0.18 8.35
N THR A 31 -4.39 0.64 8.80
CA THR A 31 -5.83 0.36 8.63
C THR A 31 -6.34 0.73 7.25
N ASP A 32 -5.66 1.65 6.57
CA ASP A 32 -6.14 2.28 5.34
C ASP A 32 -5.55 1.62 4.09
N ILE A 33 -4.94 0.44 4.24
CA ILE A 33 -4.14 -0.20 3.17
C ILE A 33 -4.93 -0.44 1.87
N LYS A 34 -6.24 -0.72 1.99
CA LYS A 34 -7.12 -0.90 0.84
C LYS A 34 -7.45 0.41 0.14
N GLU A 35 -7.69 1.49 0.90
CA GLU A 35 -7.88 2.82 0.32
C GLU A 35 -6.60 3.28 -0.38
N ILE A 36 -5.44 3.00 0.20
CA ILE A 36 -4.14 3.28 -0.42
C ILE A 36 -4.00 2.51 -1.74
N ALA A 37 -4.30 1.20 -1.76
CA ALA A 37 -4.25 0.39 -2.97
C ALA A 37 -5.17 0.96 -4.06
N ASP A 38 -6.43 1.23 -3.73
CA ASP A 38 -7.43 1.77 -4.65
C ASP A 38 -6.99 3.12 -5.25
N LEU A 39 -6.39 4.00 -4.43
CA LEU A 39 -5.87 5.30 -4.88
C LEU A 39 -4.69 5.14 -5.84
N ILE A 40 -3.75 4.24 -5.53
CA ILE A 40 -2.57 4.01 -6.37
C ILE A 40 -2.96 3.38 -7.71
N HIS A 41 -3.85 2.39 -7.68
CA HIS A 41 -4.36 1.76 -8.90
C HIS A 41 -5.18 2.73 -9.74
N SER A 42 -5.96 3.62 -9.11
CA SER A 42 -6.70 4.69 -9.81
C SER A 42 -5.77 5.70 -10.49
N ALA A 43 -4.57 5.90 -9.95
CA ALA A 43 -3.52 6.72 -10.56
C ALA A 43 -2.67 5.95 -11.60
N GLY A 44 -2.96 4.66 -11.86
CA GLY A 44 -2.23 3.82 -12.81
C GLY A 44 -0.90 3.24 -12.29
N GLY A 45 -0.60 3.42 -11.01
CA GLY A 45 0.60 2.87 -10.38
C GLY A 45 0.40 1.45 -9.82
N TYR A 46 1.50 0.79 -9.46
CA TYR A 46 1.50 -0.51 -8.79
C TYR A 46 1.73 -0.39 -7.29
N PHE A 47 1.24 -1.36 -6.52
CA PHE A 47 1.45 -1.47 -5.09
C PHE A 47 2.41 -2.62 -4.77
N TYR A 48 3.67 -2.26 -4.54
CA TYR A 48 4.67 -3.16 -3.96
C TYR A 48 4.58 -3.19 -2.42
N CYS A 49 4.42 -4.37 -1.84
CA CYS A 49 4.47 -4.55 -0.39
C CYS A 49 5.81 -5.16 0.05
N ASP A 50 6.50 -4.48 0.97
CA ASP A 50 7.71 -5.02 1.58
C ASP A 50 7.37 -6.19 2.52
N GLY A 51 7.87 -7.38 2.15
CA GLY A 51 7.66 -8.61 2.89
C GLY A 51 8.48 -8.78 4.17
N ALA A 52 9.27 -7.80 4.60
CA ALA A 52 10.08 -7.90 5.83
C ALA A 52 9.27 -8.31 7.08
N ASN A 53 8.01 -7.86 7.15
CA ASN A 53 7.08 -8.20 8.25
C ASN A 53 6.04 -9.28 7.89
N PHE A 54 6.28 -10.08 6.85
CA PHE A 54 5.33 -11.07 6.34
C PHE A 54 4.88 -12.11 7.38
N ASN A 55 5.74 -12.44 8.35
CA ASN A 55 5.43 -13.39 9.41
C ASN A 55 4.24 -12.95 10.29
N ALA A 56 3.91 -11.66 10.32
CA ALA A 56 2.75 -11.14 11.05
C ALA A 56 1.41 -11.34 10.31
N ILE A 57 1.44 -11.59 8.99
CA ILE A 57 0.23 -11.72 8.15
C ILE A 57 0.03 -13.12 7.57
N VAL A 58 1.10 -13.92 7.45
CA VAL A 58 1.03 -15.27 6.88
C VAL A 58 0.02 -16.15 7.64
N GLY A 59 -0.86 -16.82 6.89
CA GLY A 59 -1.93 -17.67 7.45
C GLY A 59 -3.11 -16.90 8.05
N ARG A 60 -3.10 -15.55 8.04
CA ARG A 60 -4.22 -14.71 8.48
C ARG A 60 -4.87 -13.98 7.30
N VAL A 61 -4.06 -13.40 6.42
CA VAL A 61 -4.51 -12.64 5.24
C VAL A 61 -3.52 -12.90 4.09
N ARG A 62 -3.99 -12.80 2.84
CA ARG A 62 -3.14 -12.87 1.65
C ARG A 62 -2.80 -11.44 1.19
N PRO A 63 -1.54 -11.11 0.86
CA PRO A 63 -1.17 -9.78 0.36
C PRO A 63 -2.05 -9.28 -0.79
N GLY A 64 -2.40 -10.15 -1.75
CA GLY A 64 -3.30 -9.78 -2.85
C GLY A 64 -4.71 -9.36 -2.41
N ASP A 65 -5.22 -9.85 -1.27
CA ASP A 65 -6.52 -9.39 -0.72
C ASP A 65 -6.45 -7.96 -0.15
N LEU A 66 -5.23 -7.44 0.03
CA LEU A 66 -4.95 -6.07 0.46
C LEU A 66 -4.67 -5.12 -0.72
N GLY A 67 -4.69 -5.64 -1.96
CA GLY A 67 -4.41 -4.87 -3.17
C GLY A 67 -2.92 -4.80 -3.54
N VAL A 68 -2.08 -5.66 -2.97
CA VAL A 68 -0.67 -5.80 -3.36
C VAL A 68 -0.56 -6.50 -4.71
N ASP A 69 0.31 -5.99 -5.58
CA ASP A 69 0.62 -6.55 -6.90
C ASP A 69 1.76 -7.58 -6.90
#